data_AF-A0A7C5GRF1-F1
#
_entry.id   AF-A0A7C5GRF1-F1
#
_cell.length_a   1.000
_cell.length_b   1.000
_cell.length_c   1.000
_cell.angle_alpha   90.00
_cell.angle_beta   90.00
_cell.angle_gamma   90.00
#
_symmetry.space_group_name_H-M   'P 1'
#
loop_
_entity.id
_entity.type
_entity.pdbx_description
1 polymer ?
#
loop_
_entity_poly.entity_id
_entity_poly.type
_entity_poly.pdbx_seq_one_letter_code
_entity_poly.pdbx_strand_id
1 'polypeptide(L)'
;MTHSTIGDLYREIRRSPFPLPAHLALRSARARLRMLERIEALGIVWDPDLSGLAASWKENGFVIRVSLRIDEHGWDAHGDELGRFTSTWEPGAIRHWHGDRHSHTWFVPADPEHGKALYDRARKYGDFWWHVGLVVDAERHGIRLAQTSLWGLESDMDEEEFLALSLELADEVLDEAAKSIELLCDRNCA
;
A
#
# COMPACT_ATOMS: atom_id res chain seq x y z
N MET A 1 12.81 18.43 2.08
CA MET A 1 11.51 18.44 1.37
C MET A 1 11.23 19.88 0.94
N THR A 2 10.95 20.12 -0.34
CA THR A 2 10.42 21.42 -0.78
C THR A 2 9.04 21.62 -0.17
N HIS A 3 8.81 22.70 0.55
CA HIS A 3 7.47 23.03 1.07
C HIS A 3 6.53 23.29 -0.12
N SER A 4 5.79 22.28 -0.54
CA SER A 4 4.76 22.40 -1.57
C SER A 4 3.62 23.26 -1.04
N THR A 5 3.28 24.35 -1.74
CA THR A 5 2.11 25.14 -1.36
C THR A 5 0.82 24.44 -1.81
N ILE A 6 -0.31 24.76 -1.17
CA ILE A 6 -1.64 24.32 -1.63
C ILE A 6 -1.89 24.64 -3.12
N GLY A 7 -1.35 25.76 -3.60
CA GLY A 7 -1.48 26.19 -5.00
C GLY A 7 -0.67 25.32 -5.96
N ASP A 8 0.49 24.82 -5.53
CA ASP A 8 1.31 23.90 -6.32
C ASP A 8 0.64 22.54 -6.42
N LEU A 9 0.22 21.97 -5.28
CA LEU A 9 -0.50 20.70 -5.23
C LEU A 9 -1.81 20.74 -6.03
N TYR A 10 -2.57 21.84 -5.94
CA TYR A 10 -3.77 22.02 -6.74
C TYR A 10 -3.48 22.02 -8.25
N ARG A 11 -2.42 22.73 -8.69
CA ARG A 11 -2.02 22.78 -10.09
C ARG A 11 -1.54 21.42 -10.60
N GLU A 12 -0.81 20.69 -9.78
CA GLU A 12 -0.37 19.32 -10.07
C GLU A 12 -1.55 18.38 -10.29
N ILE A 13 -2.49 18.32 -9.33
CA ILE A 13 -3.69 17.48 -9.43
C ILE A 13 -4.53 17.84 -10.67
N ARG A 14 -4.64 19.14 -10.98
CA ARG A 14 -5.37 19.62 -12.17
C ARG A 14 -4.67 19.31 -13.50
N ARG A 15 -3.39 18.95 -13.49
CA ARG A 15 -2.61 18.54 -14.67
C ARG A 15 -2.58 17.02 -14.88
N SER A 16 -3.15 16.25 -13.95
CA SER A 16 -3.30 14.80 -14.09
C SER A 16 -4.03 14.42 -15.38
N PRO A 17 -3.72 13.26 -16.01
CA PRO A 17 -4.44 12.73 -17.17
C PRO A 17 -5.96 12.63 -16.97
N PHE A 18 -6.39 12.48 -15.71
CA PHE A 18 -7.79 12.43 -15.31
C PHE A 18 -8.10 13.59 -14.35
N PRO A 19 -8.33 14.82 -14.86
CA PRO A 19 -8.42 16.00 -14.02
C PRO A 19 -9.71 16.02 -13.19
N LEU A 20 -9.58 16.01 -11.87
CA LEU A 20 -10.70 16.14 -10.94
C LEU A 20 -11.42 17.50 -11.09
N PRO A 21 -12.75 17.57 -10.90
CA PRO A 21 -13.48 18.83 -10.75
C PRO A 21 -12.78 19.78 -9.76
N ALA A 22 -12.78 21.09 -10.04
CA ALA A 22 -11.97 22.06 -9.29
C ALA A 22 -12.15 22.00 -7.77
N HIS A 23 -13.38 21.83 -7.28
CA HIS A 23 -13.66 21.72 -5.85
C HIS A 23 -13.08 20.44 -5.23
N LEU A 24 -13.10 19.31 -5.96
CA LEU A 24 -12.47 18.06 -5.53
C LEU A 24 -10.95 18.17 -5.58
N ALA A 25 -10.38 18.76 -6.63
CA ALA A 25 -8.95 19.00 -6.72
C ALA A 25 -8.43 19.87 -5.56
N LEU A 26 -9.17 20.92 -5.17
CA LEU A 26 -8.83 21.74 -4.01
C LEU A 26 -8.94 20.97 -2.69
N ARG A 27 -9.97 20.12 -2.55
CA ARG A 27 -10.13 19.26 -1.38
C ARG A 27 -8.96 18.27 -1.26
N SER A 28 -8.58 17.62 -2.35
CA SER A 28 -7.44 16.70 -2.41
C SER A 28 -6.12 17.41 -2.13
N ALA A 29 -5.90 18.61 -2.69
CA ALA A 29 -4.70 19.41 -2.40
C ALA A 29 -4.58 19.76 -0.91
N ARG A 30 -5.70 20.11 -0.25
CA ARG A 30 -5.73 20.37 1.20
C ARG A 30 -5.45 19.12 2.03
N ALA A 31 -6.01 17.98 1.63
CA ALA A 31 -5.77 16.72 2.31
C ALA A 31 -4.28 16.32 2.21
N ARG A 32 -3.70 16.40 1.02
CA ARG A 32 -2.28 16.13 0.79
C ARG A 32 -1.36 17.08 1.55
N LEU A 33 -1.68 18.38 1.60
CA LEU A 33 -0.89 19.34 2.39
C LEU A 33 -0.90 18.99 3.89
N ARG A 34 -2.07 18.69 4.46
CA ARG A 34 -2.17 18.27 5.87
C ARG A 34 -1.41 16.99 6.16
N MET A 35 -1.44 16.05 5.23
CA MET A 35 -0.67 14.80 5.34
C MET A 35 0.82 15.10 5.38
N LEU A 36 1.35 15.92 4.46
CA LEU A 36 2.76 16.31 4.45
C LEU A 36 3.16 17.05 5.74
N GLU A 37 2.33 17.96 6.23
CA GLU A 37 2.53 18.65 7.50
C GLU A 37 2.56 17.67 8.70
N ARG A 38 1.68 16.65 8.69
CA ARG A 38 1.65 15.60 9.72
C ARG A 38 2.89 14.72 9.67
N ILE A 39 3.33 14.31 8.48
CA ILE A 39 4.57 13.53 8.27
C ILE A 39 5.77 14.30 8.83
N GLU A 40 5.88 15.59 8.48
CA GLU A 40 6.96 16.46 8.96
C GLU A 40 6.92 16.63 10.49
N ALA A 41 5.73 16.88 11.06
CA ALA A 41 5.57 17.06 12.51
C ALA A 41 5.89 15.79 13.31
N LEU A 42 5.57 14.61 12.77
CA LEU A 42 5.81 13.32 13.41
C LEU A 42 7.23 12.78 13.16
N GLY A 43 7.96 13.36 12.19
CA GLY A 43 9.30 12.91 11.83
C GLY A 43 9.32 11.48 11.29
N ILE A 44 8.31 11.09 10.53
CA ILE A 44 8.18 9.73 10.00
C ILE A 44 9.27 9.48 8.96
N VAL A 45 10.01 8.38 9.13
CA VAL A 45 11.05 7.93 8.21
C VAL A 45 10.87 6.43 8.00
N TRP A 46 10.88 5.98 6.75
CA TRP A 46 10.94 4.55 6.44
C TRP A 46 12.33 4.00 6.73
N ASP A 47 12.37 2.88 7.43
CA ASP A 47 13.55 2.08 7.65
C ASP A 47 13.64 1.00 6.56
N PRO A 48 14.64 1.07 5.66
CA PRO A 48 14.85 0.07 4.62
C PRO A 48 15.51 -1.22 5.12
N ASP A 49 16.09 -1.24 6.33
CA ASP A 49 16.83 -2.37 6.88
C ASP A 49 15.91 -3.40 7.58
N LEU A 50 14.66 -3.04 7.86
CA LEU A 50 13.63 -3.97 8.30
C LEU A 50 13.06 -4.70 7.07
N SER A 51 12.89 -6.02 7.20
CA SER A 51 12.47 -6.97 6.16
C SER A 51 11.10 -6.67 5.54
N GLY A 52 11.03 -5.62 4.73
CA GLY A 52 9.81 -4.91 4.33
C GLY A 52 9.80 -3.53 4.97
N LEU A 53 9.76 -2.48 4.14
CA LEU A 53 9.66 -1.08 4.53
C LEU A 53 8.82 -0.95 5.81
N ALA A 54 9.44 -0.45 6.89
CA ALA A 54 8.77 -0.26 8.17
C ALA A 54 8.97 1.16 8.66
N ALA A 55 7.98 1.71 9.34
CA ALA A 55 8.04 3.03 9.95
C ALA A 55 7.48 2.97 11.36
N SER A 56 7.96 3.84 12.25
CA SER A 56 7.38 3.98 13.59
C SER A 56 7.43 5.40 14.08
N TRP A 57 6.40 5.81 14.79
CA TRP A 57 6.31 7.13 15.42
C TRP A 57 5.48 7.07 16.70
N LYS A 58 5.40 8.20 17.41
CA LYS A 58 4.56 8.36 18.59
C LYS A 58 3.46 9.36 18.32
N GLU A 59 2.24 9.01 18.68
CA GLU A 59 1.06 9.85 18.49
C GLU A 59 0.03 9.57 19.59
N ASN A 60 -0.51 10.62 20.21
CA ASN A 60 -1.52 10.52 21.28
C ASN A 60 -1.16 9.56 22.44
N GLY A 61 0.13 9.40 22.74
CA GLY A 61 0.62 8.49 23.78
C GLY A 61 0.75 7.02 23.37
N PHE A 62 0.46 6.70 22.11
CA PHE A 62 0.70 5.41 21.48
C PHE A 62 1.99 5.42 20.66
N VAL A 63 2.60 4.25 20.51
CA VAL A 63 3.63 3.97 19.50
C VAL A 63 2.92 3.32 18.33
N ILE A 64 2.96 3.97 17.17
CA ILE A 64 2.45 3.39 15.92
C ILE A 64 3.60 2.69 15.22
N ARG A 65 3.35 1.47 14.76
CA ARG A 65 4.27 0.71 13.91
C ARG A 65 3.58 0.36 12.62
N VAL A 66 4.27 0.58 11.52
CA VAL A 66 3.84 0.27 10.17
C VAL A 66 4.84 -0.71 9.58
N SER A 67 4.34 -1.74 8.91
CA SER A 67 5.19 -2.68 8.17
C SER A 67 4.52 -3.14 6.88
N LEU A 68 5.32 -3.30 5.83
CA LEU A 68 4.90 -4.02 4.63
C LEU A 68 5.14 -5.52 4.80
N ARG A 69 4.16 -6.32 4.40
CA ARG A 69 4.21 -7.79 4.39
C ARG A 69 3.97 -8.28 2.97
N ILE A 70 4.70 -9.31 2.53
CA ILE A 70 4.39 -9.96 1.25
C ILE A 70 3.03 -10.63 1.38
N ASP A 71 2.17 -10.44 0.38
CA ASP A 71 0.93 -11.17 0.24
C ASP A 71 1.20 -12.47 -0.51
N GLU A 72 1.37 -13.56 0.25
CA GLU A 72 1.65 -14.90 -0.31
C GLU A 72 0.53 -15.39 -1.23
N HIS A 73 -0.69 -14.85 -1.10
CA HIS A 73 -1.86 -15.20 -1.90
C HIS A 73 -2.25 -14.10 -2.91
N GLY A 74 -1.44 -13.04 -3.02
CA GLY A 74 -1.80 -11.90 -3.86
C GLY A 74 -1.97 -12.26 -5.33
N TRP A 75 -1.16 -13.18 -5.85
CA TRP A 75 -1.35 -13.71 -7.21
C TRP A 75 -2.67 -14.47 -7.38
N ASP A 76 -3.08 -15.25 -6.40
CA ASP A 76 -4.33 -16.01 -6.48
C ASP A 76 -5.56 -15.08 -6.42
N ALA A 77 -5.43 -13.95 -5.72
CA ALA A 77 -6.50 -12.98 -5.54
C ALA A 77 -6.59 -11.93 -6.67
N HIS A 78 -5.46 -11.54 -7.26
CA HIS A 78 -5.36 -10.40 -8.19
C HIS A 78 -4.62 -10.70 -9.50
N GLY A 79 -3.98 -11.87 -9.63
CA GLY A 79 -3.18 -12.22 -10.80
C GLY A 79 -4.02 -12.38 -12.07
N ASP A 80 -5.31 -12.67 -11.95
CA ASP A 80 -6.25 -12.79 -13.06
C ASP A 80 -6.44 -11.47 -13.83
N GLU A 81 -6.24 -10.32 -13.17
CA GLU A 81 -6.22 -8.99 -13.80
C GLU A 81 -5.07 -8.83 -14.80
N LEU A 82 -3.96 -9.57 -14.61
CA LEU A 82 -2.83 -9.60 -15.54
C LEU A 82 -3.03 -10.68 -16.60
N GLY A 83 -3.52 -11.84 -16.20
CA GLY A 83 -3.73 -12.99 -17.06
C GLY A 83 -3.38 -14.29 -16.35
N ARG A 84 -3.12 -15.34 -17.13
CA ARG A 84 -2.78 -16.65 -16.57
C ARG A 84 -1.62 -17.31 -17.28
N PHE A 85 -0.85 -18.05 -16.51
CA PHE A 85 0.16 -18.95 -17.02
C PHE A 85 -0.48 -20.32 -17.32
N THR A 86 -0.19 -20.89 -18.49
CA THR A 86 -0.73 -22.17 -18.95
C THR A 86 0.32 -22.98 -19.72
N SER A 87 0.17 -24.30 -19.70
CA SER A 87 1.04 -25.22 -20.45
C SER A 87 0.55 -25.44 -21.89
N THR A 88 -0.67 -25.01 -22.22
CA THR A 88 -1.28 -25.16 -23.55
C THR A 88 -1.36 -23.81 -24.25
N TRP A 89 -1.07 -23.79 -25.55
CA TRP A 89 -1.22 -22.56 -26.33
C TRP A 89 -2.70 -22.19 -26.49
N GLU A 90 -3.03 -20.91 -26.32
CA GLU A 90 -4.36 -20.33 -26.53
C GLU A 90 -4.26 -19.09 -27.45
N PRO A 91 -5.35 -18.66 -28.13
CA PRO A 91 -5.32 -17.45 -28.94
C PRO A 91 -4.87 -16.22 -28.14
N GLY A 92 -3.91 -15.47 -28.68
CA GLY A 92 -3.31 -14.31 -27.99
C GLY A 92 -2.23 -14.65 -26.96
N ALA A 93 -1.93 -15.93 -26.75
CA ALA A 93 -0.91 -16.35 -25.79
C ALA A 93 0.51 -15.91 -26.22
N ILE A 94 1.26 -15.40 -25.26
CA ILE A 94 2.65 -15.02 -25.38
C ILE A 94 3.51 -16.17 -24.86
N ARG A 95 4.58 -16.52 -25.58
CA ARG A 95 5.49 -17.58 -25.14
C ARG A 95 6.26 -17.14 -23.90
N HIS A 96 6.09 -17.86 -22.80
CA HIS A 96 6.87 -17.70 -21.58
C HIS A 96 8.12 -18.60 -21.63
N TRP A 97 9.23 -18.11 -21.09
CA TRP A 97 10.45 -18.90 -20.97
C TRP A 97 11.01 -18.71 -19.56
N HIS A 98 10.71 -19.67 -18.69
CA HIS A 98 11.45 -19.84 -17.45
C HIS A 98 12.25 -21.13 -17.48
N GLY A 99 13.43 -21.10 -16.87
CA GLY A 99 14.46 -22.14 -16.99
C GLY A 99 14.12 -23.47 -16.32
N ASP A 100 12.92 -23.63 -15.78
CA ASP A 100 12.47 -24.87 -15.14
C ASP A 100 11.47 -25.63 -16.04
N ARG A 101 11.54 -26.97 -15.97
CA ARG A 101 10.73 -27.92 -16.74
C ARG A 101 9.27 -28.03 -16.29
N HIS A 102 8.89 -27.32 -15.24
CA HIS A 102 7.55 -27.26 -14.64
C HIS A 102 6.88 -25.89 -14.83
N SER A 103 7.58 -24.93 -15.42
CA SER A 103 7.07 -23.60 -15.74
C SER A 103 6.09 -23.67 -16.91
N HIS A 104 4.96 -23.00 -16.74
CA HIS A 104 3.96 -22.86 -17.78
C HIS A 104 4.56 -22.20 -19.03
N THR A 105 4.50 -22.87 -20.19
CA THR A 105 5.14 -22.42 -21.44
C THR A 105 4.50 -21.17 -22.04
N TRP A 106 3.26 -20.85 -21.68
CA TRP A 106 2.48 -19.79 -22.29
C TRP A 106 1.86 -18.89 -21.23
N PHE A 107 1.77 -17.60 -21.55
CA PHE A 107 1.02 -16.61 -20.78
C PHE A 107 -0.14 -16.10 -21.62
N VAL A 108 -1.36 -16.23 -21.11
CA VAL A 108 -2.57 -15.71 -21.74
C VAL A 108 -2.92 -14.41 -21.03
N PRO A 109 -2.74 -13.24 -21.67
CA PRO A 109 -3.04 -11.96 -21.03
C PRO A 109 -4.55 -11.81 -20.80
N ALA A 110 -4.92 -11.11 -19.73
CA ALA A 110 -6.31 -10.74 -19.47
C ALA A 110 -6.87 -9.82 -20.57
N ASP A 111 -6.03 -8.91 -21.06
CA ASP A 111 -6.32 -8.04 -22.20
C ASP A 111 -5.28 -8.23 -23.32
N PRO A 112 -5.66 -8.81 -24.47
CA PRO A 112 -4.77 -9.00 -25.61
C PRO A 112 -4.16 -7.70 -26.17
N GLU A 113 -4.87 -6.56 -26.08
CA GLU A 113 -4.36 -5.27 -26.60
C GLU A 113 -3.11 -4.80 -25.84
N HIS A 114 -3.05 -5.11 -24.54
CA HIS A 114 -1.95 -4.76 -23.64
C HIS A 114 -1.06 -5.97 -23.29
N GLY A 115 -1.19 -7.08 -24.02
CA GLY A 115 -0.67 -8.38 -23.58
C GLY A 115 0.83 -8.41 -23.26
N LYS A 116 1.68 -7.68 -23.99
CA LYS A 116 3.11 -7.60 -23.70
C LYS A 116 3.39 -6.92 -22.36
N ALA A 117 2.71 -5.82 -22.06
CA ALA A 117 2.89 -5.09 -20.81
C ALA A 117 2.43 -5.94 -19.61
N LEU A 118 1.28 -6.61 -19.75
CA LEU A 118 0.76 -7.54 -18.74
C LEU A 118 1.71 -8.72 -18.52
N TYR A 119 2.26 -9.29 -19.58
CA TYR A 119 3.28 -10.34 -19.49
C TYR A 119 4.56 -9.85 -18.80
N ASP A 120 5.05 -8.67 -19.17
CA ASP A 120 6.25 -8.06 -18.57
C ASP A 120 6.06 -7.74 -17.08
N ARG A 121 4.83 -7.47 -16.64
CA ARG A 121 4.44 -7.34 -15.23
C ARG A 121 4.38 -8.71 -14.55
N ALA A 122 3.60 -9.63 -15.09
CA ALA A 122 3.39 -10.98 -14.56
C ALA A 122 4.70 -11.74 -14.34
N ARG A 123 5.65 -11.68 -15.28
CA ARG A 123 6.94 -12.39 -15.18
C ARG A 123 7.88 -11.84 -14.11
N LYS A 124 7.59 -10.68 -13.51
CA LYS A 124 8.37 -10.10 -12.40
C LYS A 124 7.81 -10.50 -11.04
N TYR A 125 6.59 -11.02 -11.00
CA TYR A 125 5.95 -11.46 -9.78
C TYR A 125 6.78 -12.56 -9.12
N GLY A 126 7.08 -12.41 -7.84
CA GLY A 126 7.89 -13.39 -7.08
C GLY A 126 9.40 -13.14 -7.08
N ASP A 127 9.90 -12.25 -7.94
CA ASP A 127 11.32 -11.89 -7.98
C ASP A 127 11.55 -10.42 -7.59
N PHE A 128 10.91 -9.51 -8.32
CA PHE A 128 11.13 -8.06 -8.19
C PHE A 128 9.86 -7.27 -7.90
N TRP A 129 8.70 -7.95 -7.96
CA TRP A 129 7.40 -7.35 -7.76
C TRP A 129 6.51 -8.33 -6.98
N TRP A 130 5.73 -7.80 -6.05
CA TRP A 130 4.83 -8.58 -5.21
C TRP A 130 3.56 -7.78 -4.96
N HIS A 131 2.48 -8.48 -4.65
CA HIS A 131 1.42 -7.88 -3.86
C HIS A 131 1.87 -7.85 -2.40
N VAL A 132 1.52 -6.78 -1.70
CA VAL A 132 1.89 -6.55 -0.30
C VAL A 132 0.67 -6.13 0.52
N GLY A 133 0.75 -6.42 1.81
CA GLY A 133 -0.12 -5.88 2.84
C GLY A 133 0.59 -4.79 3.63
N LEU A 134 -0.08 -3.66 3.83
CA LEU A 134 0.28 -2.64 4.79
C LEU A 134 -0.37 -2.96 6.13
N VAL A 135 0.43 -3.20 7.16
CA VAL A 135 -0.04 -3.53 8.51
C VAL A 135 0.33 -2.41 9.45
N VAL A 136 -0.65 -1.92 10.22
CA VAL A 136 -0.47 -0.84 11.20
C VAL A 136 -0.91 -1.32 12.58
N ASP A 137 -0.02 -1.23 13.56
CA ASP A 137 -0.26 -1.57 14.96
C ASP A 137 -0.18 -0.31 15.84
N ALA A 138 -1.06 -0.20 16.85
CA ALA A 138 -0.89 0.74 17.97
C ALA A 138 -0.50 -0.02 19.25
N GLU A 139 0.57 0.46 19.86
CA GLU A 139 1.13 -0.08 21.09
C GLU A 139 1.16 0.98 22.18
N ARG A 140 0.90 0.59 23.43
CA ARG A 140 1.19 1.42 24.60
C ARG A 140 1.91 0.58 25.64
N HIS A 141 3.05 1.07 26.12
CA HIS A 141 3.90 0.37 27.10
C HIS A 141 4.26 -1.08 26.72
N GLY A 142 4.59 -1.36 25.45
CA GLY A 142 4.96 -2.72 25.02
C GLY A 142 3.76 -3.62 24.69
N ILE A 143 2.53 -3.16 24.90
CA ILE A 143 1.31 -3.94 24.69
C ILE A 143 0.62 -3.42 23.44
N ARG A 144 0.41 -4.30 22.46
CA ARG A 144 -0.42 -3.99 21.30
C ARG A 144 -1.89 -3.92 21.70
N LEU A 145 -2.54 -2.81 21.35
CA LEU A 145 -3.92 -2.51 21.74
C LEU A 145 -4.91 -2.56 20.55
N ALA A 146 -4.42 -2.34 19.33
CA ALA A 146 -5.18 -2.45 18.09
C ALA A 146 -4.25 -2.72 16.91
N GLN A 147 -4.83 -3.25 15.83
CA GLN A 147 -4.14 -3.51 14.56
C GLN A 147 -5.16 -3.41 13.42
N THR A 148 -4.80 -2.74 12.33
CA THR A 148 -5.52 -2.80 11.05
C THR A 148 -4.56 -3.18 9.93
N SER A 149 -5.10 -3.56 8.77
CA SER A 149 -4.29 -3.86 7.60
C SER A 149 -5.05 -3.66 6.29
N LEU A 150 -4.33 -3.27 5.25
CA LEU A 150 -4.81 -3.18 3.87
C LEU A 150 -3.94 -4.08 2.97
N TRP A 151 -4.56 -4.98 2.23
CA TRP A 151 -3.90 -5.98 1.37
C TRP A 151 -4.17 -5.72 -0.12
N GLY A 152 -3.45 -6.41 -0.99
CA GLY A 152 -3.56 -6.26 -2.44
C GLY A 152 -2.82 -5.05 -3.02
N LEU A 153 -1.99 -4.37 -2.22
CA LEU A 153 -1.18 -3.23 -2.69
C LEU A 153 -0.04 -3.74 -3.57
N GLU A 154 0.37 -2.96 -4.56
CA GLU A 154 1.52 -3.30 -5.39
C GLU A 154 2.83 -2.85 -4.71
N SER A 155 3.85 -3.70 -4.67
CA SER A 155 5.11 -3.40 -3.95
C SER A 155 5.90 -2.22 -4.52
N ASP A 156 5.58 -1.78 -5.74
CA ASP A 156 6.19 -0.64 -6.43
C ASP A 156 5.29 0.60 -6.47
N MET A 157 4.24 0.63 -5.65
CA MET A 157 3.50 1.85 -5.31
C MET A 157 4.44 2.92 -4.74
N ASP A 158 4.11 4.19 -4.97
CA ASP A 158 4.93 5.31 -4.54
C ASP A 158 5.03 5.40 -3.01
N GLU A 159 6.19 5.79 -2.48
CA GLU A 159 6.42 5.92 -1.04
C GLU A 159 5.44 6.90 -0.38
N GLU A 160 5.08 7.99 -1.06
CA GLU A 160 4.11 8.97 -0.56
C GLU A 160 2.70 8.35 -0.49
N GLU A 161 2.34 7.49 -1.43
CA GLU A 161 1.06 6.76 -1.41
C GLU A 161 1.02 5.74 -0.25
N PHE A 162 2.11 5.01 -0.02
CA PHE A 162 2.21 4.15 1.16
C PHE A 162 2.10 4.94 2.47
N LEU A 163 2.75 6.10 2.58
CA LEU A 163 2.64 6.96 3.76
C LEU A 163 1.22 7.49 3.95
N ALA A 164 0.55 7.90 2.88
CA ALA A 164 -0.83 8.35 2.92
C ALA A 164 -1.75 7.27 3.52
N LEU A 165 -1.68 6.05 2.97
CA LEU A 165 -2.44 4.90 3.45
C LEU A 165 -2.09 4.56 4.90
N SER A 166 -0.81 4.65 5.26
CA SER A 166 -0.33 4.37 6.63
C SER A 166 -0.95 5.31 7.65
N LEU A 167 -1.09 6.60 7.31
CA LEU A 167 -1.69 7.59 8.20
C LEU A 167 -3.21 7.43 8.31
N GLU A 168 -3.88 7.08 7.20
CA GLU A 168 -5.32 6.77 7.23
C GLU A 168 -5.62 5.56 8.12
N LEU A 169 -4.83 4.49 7.97
CA LEU A 169 -4.93 3.30 8.82
C LEU A 169 -4.53 3.60 10.28
N ALA A 170 -3.57 4.49 10.51
CA ALA A 170 -3.20 4.89 11.86
C ALA A 170 -4.34 5.61 12.59
N ASP A 171 -5.13 6.43 11.92
CA ASP A 171 -6.29 7.08 12.53
C ASP A 171 -7.33 6.05 12.99
N GLU A 172 -7.62 5.05 12.17
CA GLU A 172 -8.50 3.93 12.55
C GLU A 172 -7.97 3.17 13.77
N VAL A 173 -6.68 2.83 13.76
CA VAL A 173 -6.04 2.05 14.81
C VAL A 173 -5.93 2.83 16.12
N LEU A 174 -5.73 4.15 16.07
CA LEU A 174 -5.72 5.00 17.25
C LEU A 174 -7.10 5.05 17.91
N ASP A 175 -8.16 5.18 17.10
CA ASP A 175 -9.55 5.16 17.59
C ASP A 175 -9.90 3.81 18.24
N GLU A 176 -9.47 2.70 17.66
CA GLU A 176 -9.66 1.36 18.23
C GLU A 176 -8.82 1.15 19.50
N ALA A 177 -7.55 1.58 19.49
CA ALA A 177 -6.67 1.46 20.65
C ALA A 177 -7.18 2.27 21.85
N ALA A 178 -7.77 3.46 21.62
CA ALA A 178 -8.42 4.24 22.65
C ALA A 178 -9.59 3.48 23.30
N LYS A 179 -10.47 2.89 22.48
CA LYS A 179 -11.59 2.04 22.96
C LYS A 179 -11.10 0.82 23.75
N SER A 180 -10.01 0.19 23.30
CA SER A 180 -9.39 -0.93 24.02
C SER A 180 -8.91 -0.52 25.42
N ILE A 181 -8.35 0.69 25.59
CA ILE A 181 -7.95 1.20 26.90
C ILE A 181 -9.16 1.44 27.80
N GLU A 182 -10.22 2.09 27.28
CA GLU A 182 -11.45 2.34 28.04
C GLU A 182 -12.03 1.04 28.59
N LEU A 183 -12.15 0.00 27.75
CA LEU A 183 -12.64 -1.32 28.15
C LEU A 183 -11.78 -2.00 29.23
N LEU A 184 -10.45 -1.84 29.16
CA LEU A 184 -9.51 -2.40 30.14
C LEU A 184 -9.57 -1.66 31.48
N CYS A 185 -9.79 -0.34 31.45
CA CYS A 185 -9.97 0.47 32.65
C CYS A 185 -11.31 0.16 33.34
N ASP A 186 -12.41 0.10 32.58
CA ASP A 186 -13.74 -0.19 33.14
C ASP A 186 -13.83 -1.58 33.78
N ARG A 187 -13.15 -2.58 33.21
CA ARG A 187 -13.12 -3.95 33.77
C ARG A 187 -12.23 -4.10 35.01
N ASN A 188 -11.29 -3.19 35.24
CA ASN A 188 -10.35 -3.25 36.37
C ASN A 188 -10.64 -2.21 37.46
N CYS A 189 -11.63 -1.34 37.26
CA CYS A 189 -12.09 -0.34 38.23
C CYS A 189 -13.44 -0.67 38.87
N ALA A 190 -14.01 -1.85 38.57
CA ALA A 190 -15.16 -2.45 39.23
C ALA A 190 -14.71 -3.57 40.19
#